data_AF-A0A935PMU5-F1
#
_entry.id   AF-A0A935PMU5-F1
#
_cell.length_a   1.000
_cell.length_b   1.000
_cell.length_c   1.000
_cell.angle_alpha   90.00
_cell.angle_beta   90.00
_cell.angle_gamma   90.00
#
_symmetry.space_group_name_H-M   'P 1'
#
loop_
_entity.id
_entity.type
_entity.pdbx_description
1 polymer ?
#
loop_
_entity_poly.entity_id
_entity_poly.type
_entity_poly.pdbx_seq_one_letter_code
_entity_poly.pdbx_strand_id
1 'polypeptide(L)'
;MLRSAGRSLCRRRGAVAQRRGATFLFCNNVLRNLTASLARRRNETPEVVRADLIASFLPGVVLVPAVVAGIAMAQEHGCAYELIA
;
A
#
# COMPACT_ATOMS: atom_id res chain seq x y z
N MET A 1 -17.61 -3.20 -14.82
CA MET A 1 -17.31 -1.78 -15.07
C MET A 1 -17.16 -0.92 -13.81
N LEU A 2 -17.87 -1.18 -12.70
CA LEU A 2 -17.73 -0.38 -11.46
C LEU A 2 -16.34 -0.48 -10.77
N ARG A 3 -15.70 -1.67 -10.81
CA ARG A 3 -14.36 -1.88 -10.20
C ARG A 3 -13.21 -1.18 -10.92
N SER A 4 -13.31 -0.96 -12.24
CA SER A 4 -12.28 -0.22 -13.00
C SER A 4 -12.37 1.29 -12.76
N ALA A 5 -13.59 1.83 -12.67
CA ALA A 5 -13.82 3.23 -12.33
C ALA A 5 -13.25 3.59 -10.95
N GLY A 6 -13.50 2.76 -9.92
CA GLY A 6 -12.95 2.95 -8.57
C GLY A 6 -11.41 2.92 -8.53
N ARG A 7 -10.79 1.99 -9.26
CA ARG A 7 -9.32 1.92 -9.37
C ARG A 7 -8.71 3.17 -10.02
N SER A 8 -9.39 3.73 -11.03
CA SER A 8 -8.96 4.97 -11.69
C SER A 8 -9.04 6.18 -10.75
N LEU A 9 -10.05 6.22 -9.87
CA LEU A 9 -10.23 7.31 -8.92
C LEU A 9 -9.18 7.27 -7.80
N CYS A 10 -8.93 6.10 -7.20
CA CYS A 10 -7.88 5.93 -6.19
C CYS A 10 -6.52 6.34 -6.75
N ARG A 11 -6.19 5.96 -8.00
CA ARG A 11 -4.94 6.39 -8.65
C ARG A 11 -4.83 7.89 -8.80
N ARG A 12 -5.87 8.56 -9.31
CA ARG A 12 -5.86 10.03 -9.48
C ARG A 12 -5.71 10.76 -8.14
N ARG A 13 -6.49 10.36 -7.13
CA ARG A 13 -6.46 11.00 -5.80
C ARG A 13 -5.12 10.80 -5.10
N GLY A 14 -4.57 9.58 -5.14
CA GLY A 14 -3.25 9.29 -4.60
C GLY A 14 -2.15 10.12 -5.26
N ALA A 15 -2.15 10.20 -6.60
CA ALA A 15 -1.17 11.02 -7.33
C ALA A 15 -1.31 12.53 -7.03
N VAL A 16 -2.52 13.04 -6.80
CA VAL A 16 -2.72 14.43 -6.35
C VAL A 16 -2.16 14.65 -4.94
N ALA A 17 -2.36 13.70 -4.02
CA ALA A 17 -1.78 13.77 -2.68
C ALA A 17 -0.23 13.75 -2.72
N GLN A 18 0.37 12.87 -3.53
CA GLN A 18 1.83 12.82 -3.71
C GLN A 18 2.41 14.13 -4.24
N ARG A 19 1.74 14.75 -5.23
CA ARG A 19 2.13 16.08 -5.75
C ARG A 19 2.03 17.20 -4.72
N ARG A 20 1.27 17.00 -3.65
CA ARG A 20 1.15 17.92 -2.51
C ARG A 20 2.08 17.56 -1.34
N GLY A 21 2.98 16.59 -1.53
CA GLY A 21 3.99 16.20 -0.53
C GLY A 21 3.64 14.97 0.30
N ALA A 22 2.54 14.28 0.03
CA ALA A 22 2.20 13.07 0.78
C ALA A 22 3.08 11.86 0.37
N THR A 23 3.67 11.20 1.36
CA THR A 23 4.40 9.93 1.17
C THR A 23 3.51 8.76 1.56
N PHE A 24 3.42 7.75 0.70
CA PHE A 24 2.65 6.54 0.96
C PHE A 24 3.59 5.38 1.34
N LEU A 25 3.39 4.82 2.52
CA LEU A 25 4.10 3.63 2.99
C LEU A 25 3.21 2.40 2.87
N PHE A 26 3.80 1.25 2.49
CA PHE A 26 3.10 -0.03 2.50
C PHE A 26 3.85 -1.05 3.37
N CYS A 27 3.12 -1.83 4.15
CA CYS A 27 3.67 -2.79 5.11
C CYS A 27 4.00 -4.13 4.43
N ASN A 28 5.26 -4.58 4.52
CA ASN A 28 5.67 -5.87 3.97
C ASN A 28 5.02 -7.06 4.70
N ASN A 29 4.77 -6.96 6.02
CA ASN A 29 4.02 -7.99 6.76
C ASN A 29 2.60 -8.17 6.19
N VAL A 30 1.91 -7.07 5.89
CA VAL A 30 0.57 -7.11 5.27
C VAL A 30 0.66 -7.62 3.84
N LEU A 31 1.67 -7.18 3.06
CA LEU A 31 1.88 -7.67 1.70
C LEU A 31 2.05 -9.19 1.67
N ARG A 32 2.84 -9.76 2.60
CA ARG A 32 3.02 -11.22 2.72
C ARG A 32 1.70 -11.93 3.01
N ASN A 33 0.91 -11.42 3.95
CA ASN A 33 -0.38 -12.01 4.33
C ASN A 33 -1.41 -11.94 3.19
N LEU A 34 -1.49 -10.80 2.50
CA LEU A 34 -2.34 -10.61 1.33
C LEU A 34 -1.91 -11.53 0.19
N THR A 35 -0.61 -11.63 -0.07
CA THR A 35 -0.04 -12.54 -1.08
C THR A 35 -0.46 -13.97 -0.81
N ALA A 36 -0.26 -14.48 0.41
CA ALA A 36 -0.62 -15.85 0.76
C ALA A 36 -2.13 -16.10 0.66
N SER A 37 -2.95 -15.14 1.08
CA SER A 37 -4.42 -15.23 0.98
C SER A 37 -4.90 -15.24 -0.47
N LEU A 38 -4.35 -14.36 -1.31
CA LEU A 38 -4.76 -14.22 -2.70
C LEU A 38 -4.21 -15.33 -3.59
N ALA A 39 -3.00 -15.83 -3.34
CA ALA A 39 -2.45 -17.01 -4.02
C ALA A 39 -3.40 -18.21 -3.91
N ARG A 40 -3.90 -18.50 -2.70
CA ARG A 40 -4.91 -19.54 -2.46
C ARG A 40 -6.22 -19.27 -3.21
N ARG A 41 -6.71 -18.02 -3.19
CA ARG A 41 -7.99 -17.66 -3.85
C ARG A 41 -7.91 -17.65 -5.37
N ARG A 42 -6.74 -17.36 -5.93
CA ARG A 42 -6.50 -17.25 -7.39
C ARG A 42 -5.96 -18.54 -8.00
N ASN A 43 -5.58 -19.52 -7.17
CA ASN A 43 -4.87 -20.72 -7.60
C ASN A 43 -3.58 -20.38 -8.39
N GLU A 44 -2.85 -19.37 -7.90
CA GLU A 44 -1.59 -18.87 -8.45
C GLU A 44 -0.46 -19.02 -7.42
N THR A 45 0.81 -18.92 -7.84
CA THR A 45 1.93 -18.97 -6.90
C THR A 45 2.05 -17.65 -6.11
N PRO A 46 2.57 -17.67 -4.87
CA PRO A 46 2.81 -16.46 -4.09
C PRO A 46 3.68 -15.43 -4.81
N GLU A 47 4.64 -15.87 -5.62
CA GLU A 47 5.58 -15.00 -6.33
C GLU A 47 4.85 -14.17 -7.39
N VAL A 48 4.00 -14.82 -8.19
CA VAL A 48 3.19 -14.15 -9.23
C VAL A 48 2.24 -13.14 -8.58
N VAL A 49 1.54 -13.54 -7.53
CA VAL A 49 0.60 -12.67 -6.83
C VAL A 49 1.32 -11.49 -6.18
N ARG A 50 2.49 -11.70 -5.56
CA ARG A 50 3.27 -10.62 -4.96
C ARG A 50 3.72 -9.61 -6.01
N ALA A 51 4.19 -10.08 -7.16
CA ALA A 51 4.60 -9.22 -8.26
C ALA A 51 3.43 -8.37 -8.77
N ASP A 52 2.25 -8.97 -8.96
CA ASP A 52 1.03 -8.28 -9.41
C ASP A 52 0.54 -7.22 -8.40
N LEU A 53 0.60 -7.53 -7.10
CA LEU A 53 0.27 -6.57 -6.04
C LEU A 53 1.22 -5.38 -6.04
N ILE A 54 2.53 -5.61 -6.19
CA ILE A 54 3.53 -4.52 -6.25
C ILE A 54 3.35 -3.69 -7.51
N ALA A 55 3.12 -4.32 -8.67
CA ALA A 55 2.84 -3.62 -9.93
C ALA A 55 1.56 -2.77 -9.86
N SER A 56 0.64 -3.12 -8.96
CA SER A 56 -0.59 -2.37 -8.73
C SER A 56 -0.42 -1.10 -7.90
N PHE A 57 0.72 -0.93 -7.21
CA PHE A 57 0.99 0.23 -6.36
C PHE A 57 1.03 1.55 -7.17
N LEU A 58 0.83 2.66 -6.46
CA LEU A 58 1.13 3.97 -7.03
C LEU A 58 2.66 4.12 -7.17
N PRO A 59 3.15 4.80 -8.22
CA PRO A 59 4.56 5.16 -8.30
C PRO A 59 5.00 5.91 -7.03
N GLY A 60 6.17 5.59 -6.49
CA GLY A 60 6.70 6.24 -5.28
C GLY A 60 6.15 5.72 -3.95
N VAL A 61 5.33 4.67 -3.94
CA VAL A 61 5.01 3.94 -2.69
C VAL A 61 6.27 3.27 -2.16
N VAL A 62 6.58 3.48 -0.88
CA VAL A 62 7.73 2.87 -0.22
C VAL A 62 7.29 1.62 0.53
N LEU A 63 7.86 0.48 0.17
CA LEU A 63 7.66 -0.77 0.90
C LEU A 63 8.56 -0.78 2.14
N VAL A 64 7.95 -0.76 3.32
CA VAL A 64 8.64 -0.80 4.61
C VAL A 64 8.46 -2.17 5.28
N PRO A 65 9.38 -2.63 6.15
CA PRO A 65 9.24 -3.92 6.84
C PRO A 65 7.93 -4.00 7.65
N ALA A 66 7.65 -2.97 8.45
CA ALA A 66 6.43 -2.84 9.23
C ALA A 66 6.03 -1.36 9.33
N VAL A 67 4.79 -1.03 8.93
CA VAL A 67 4.32 0.37 8.97
C VAL A 67 4.18 0.91 10.39
N VAL A 68 3.90 0.05 11.37
CA VAL A 68 3.82 0.43 12.79
C VAL A 68 5.17 0.92 13.32
N ALA A 69 6.28 0.32 12.86
CA ALA A 69 7.62 0.83 13.18
C ALA A 69 7.86 2.18 12.48
N GLY A 70 7.40 2.33 11.23
CA GLY A 70 7.43 3.60 10.52
C GLY A 70 6.67 4.73 11.23
N ILE A 71 5.49 4.42 11.79
CA ILE A 71 4.69 5.36 12.58
C ILE A 71 5.45 5.77 13.84
N ALA A 72 5.98 4.79 14.60
CA ALA A 72 6.74 5.07 15.81
C ALA A 72 7.95 5.99 15.52
N MET A 73 8.73 5.68 14.48
CA MET A 73 9.86 6.54 14.07
C MET A 73 9.38 7.93 13.65
N ALA A 74 8.25 8.07 12.95
CA ALA A 74 7.72 9.38 12.60
C ALA A 74 7.29 10.17 13.84
N GLN A 75 6.69 9.52 14.83
CA GLN A 75 6.30 10.14 16.10
C GLN A 75 7.52 10.62 16.90
N GLU A 76 8.62 9.85 16.90
CA GLU A 76 9.90 10.27 17.50
C GLU A 76 10.45 11.56 16.86
N HIS A 77 10.06 11.86 15.61
CA HIS A 77 10.40 13.08 14.88
C HIS A 77 9.30 14.16 14.93
N GLY A 78 8.36 14.05 15.87
CA GLY A 78 7.32 15.05 16.12
C GLY A 78 6.10 14.96 15.22
N CYS A 79 5.94 13.90 14.43
CA CYS A 79 4.70 13.69 13.68
C CYS A 79 3.56 13.21 14.60
N ALA A 80 2.39 13.84 14.47
CA ALA A 80 1.17 13.32 15.08
C ALA A 80 0.69 12.07 14.33
N TYR A 81 0.17 11.09 15.07
CA TYR A 81 -0.51 9.94 14.49
C TYR A 81 -2.01 10.19 14.45
N GLU A 82 -2.56 10.26 13.24
CA GLU A 82 -3.99 10.44 13.00
C GLU A 82 -4.59 9.15 12.45
N LEU A 83 -5.48 8.52 13.22
CA LEU A 83 -6.27 7.37 12.79
C LEU A 83 -7.62 7.86 12.26
N ILE A 84 -7.82 7.75 10.96
CA ILE A 84 -9.11 8.04 10.32
C ILE A 84 -9.90 6.72 10.26
N ALA A 85 -10.89 6.58 11.13
CA ALA A 85 -11.82 5.44 11.19
C ALA A 85 -12.99 5.61 10.23
#